data_AF-A0A1G7XDT7-F1
#
_entry.id   AF-A0A1G7XDT7-F1
#
_cell.length_a   1.000
_cell.length_b   1.000
_cell.length_c   1.000
_cell.angle_alpha   90.00
_cell.angle_beta   90.00
_cell.angle_gamma   90.00
#
_symmetry.space_group_name_H-M   'P 1'
#
loop_
_entity.id
_entity.type
_entity.pdbx_description
1 polymer ?
#
loop_
_entity_poly.entity_id
_entity_poly.type
_entity_poly.pdbx_seq_one_letter_code
_entity_poly.pdbx_strand_id
1 'polypeptide(L)'
;MSGAALIVVGVGGGIGAGWLIARAPWSLLAAGLLTLATIAMAIGVLWTMRPNWDDKTWPPTGRDLPSDARLRRTFRILGIILLTPSPIIVALLVWMIVEGSTTWNEMLLLALPAAGYAAMGVWVLRRSRFDAAYAGSSGTADRRPTRIGPQRSDDEWQVVGGPLKGTFPSTATVPIAVMAVIASFQLLRIADEFPWGGVFWAAVVAIGLICWLLFVRRQRRPLEVLPAQEQIRFRGRTLRWTEVTRAELSADPPWKGAPRTLILSIGGDSPHRGRVVLRRKGGLELSDDETNLLARIIDASAIDLPHDKDDPRGRFSRQLYPNNLTRAEAAAVVADPPGADVGLPISAPV
;
A
#
# COMPACT_ATOMS: atom_id res chain seq x y z
N MET A 1 -1.42 -28.06 6.59
CA MET A 1 -1.09 -27.96 8.04
C MET A 1 0.41 -28.09 8.32
N SER A 2 1.18 -28.82 7.51
CA SER A 2 2.64 -29.01 7.67
C SER A 2 3.47 -27.72 7.77
N GLY A 3 3.15 -26.68 6.99
CA GLY A 3 3.88 -25.41 7.02
C GLY A 3 3.75 -24.65 8.35
N ALA A 4 2.59 -24.68 9.00
CA ALA A 4 2.39 -24.05 10.30
C ALA A 4 3.18 -24.76 11.41
N ALA A 5 3.26 -26.10 11.35
CA ALA A 5 4.07 -26.88 12.28
C ALA A 5 5.57 -26.52 12.16
N LEU A 6 6.09 -26.39 10.93
CA LEU A 6 7.50 -25.97 10.72
C LEU A 6 7.79 -24.56 11.24
N ILE A 7 6.83 -23.63 11.12
CA ILE A 7 6.95 -22.29 11.70
C ILE A 7 7.07 -22.38 13.22
N VAL A 8 6.21 -23.15 13.87
CA VAL A 8 6.24 -23.33 15.33
C VAL A 8 7.55 -24.00 15.78
N VAL A 9 8.00 -25.03 15.05
CA VAL A 9 9.29 -25.70 15.30
C VAL A 9 10.46 -24.74 15.12
N GLY A 10 10.44 -23.90 14.08
CA GLY A 10 11.48 -22.88 13.85
C GLY A 10 11.54 -21.86 14.99
N VAL A 11 10.38 -21.35 15.44
CA VAL A 11 10.33 -20.41 16.58
C VAL A 11 10.80 -21.09 17.88
N GLY A 12 10.32 -22.29 18.16
CA GLY A 12 10.75 -23.06 19.34
C GLY A 12 12.24 -23.40 19.33
N GLY A 13 12.78 -23.76 18.16
CA GLY A 13 14.21 -23.98 17.96
C GLY A 13 15.03 -22.70 18.19
N GLY A 14 14.53 -21.54 17.77
CA GLY A 14 15.15 -20.25 18.06
C GLY A 14 15.21 -19.95 19.57
N ILE A 15 14.12 -20.19 20.30
CA ILE A 15 14.08 -20.04 21.76
C ILE A 15 15.11 -20.98 22.43
N GLY A 16 15.12 -22.26 22.04
CA GLY A 16 16.07 -23.25 22.57
C GLY A 16 17.52 -22.89 22.25
N ALA A 17 17.79 -22.41 21.05
CA ALA A 17 19.12 -21.93 20.66
C ALA A 17 19.57 -20.74 21.51
N GLY A 18 18.70 -19.74 21.73
CA GLY A 18 19.02 -18.60 22.60
C GLY A 18 19.42 -19.01 24.01
N TRP A 19 18.71 -19.98 24.59
CA TRP A 19 19.04 -20.52 25.91
C TRP A 19 20.36 -21.30 25.93
N LEU A 20 20.65 -22.07 24.88
CA LEU A 20 21.90 -22.83 24.77
C LEU A 20 23.12 -21.95 24.48
N ILE A 21 22.97 -20.85 23.73
CA ILE A 21 24.05 -19.89 23.42
C ILE A 21 24.65 -19.31 24.71
N ALA A 22 23.82 -19.08 25.73
CA ALA A 22 24.27 -18.58 27.03
C ALA A 22 25.24 -19.54 27.76
N ARG A 23 25.38 -20.78 27.30
CA ARG A 23 26.24 -21.79 27.91
C ARG A 23 27.44 -22.05 27.00
N ALA A 24 28.62 -21.58 27.41
CA ALA A 24 29.89 -21.70 26.69
C ALA A 24 30.13 -23.05 25.96
N PRO A 25 29.94 -24.23 26.59
CA PRO A 25 30.19 -25.52 25.93
C PRO A 25 29.20 -25.88 24.81
N TRP A 26 28.03 -25.23 24.76
CA TRP A 26 26.97 -25.54 23.80
C TRP A 26 26.81 -24.49 22.70
N SER A 27 27.61 -23.43 22.72
CA SER A 27 27.51 -22.28 21.80
C SER A 27 27.53 -22.68 20.30
N LEU A 28 28.43 -23.60 19.90
CA LEU A 28 28.51 -24.09 18.52
C LEU A 28 27.26 -24.88 18.10
N LEU A 29 26.76 -25.76 18.97
CA LEU A 29 25.53 -26.52 18.72
C LEU A 29 24.32 -25.61 18.65
N ALA A 30 24.29 -24.57 19.49
CA ALA A 30 23.23 -23.59 19.52
C ALA A 30 23.19 -22.74 18.23
N ALA A 31 24.35 -22.35 17.68
CA ALA A 31 24.43 -21.68 16.39
C ALA A 31 23.92 -22.57 15.24
N GLY A 32 24.25 -23.87 15.26
CA GLY A 32 23.71 -24.85 14.32
C GLY A 32 22.19 -24.97 14.42
N LEU A 33 21.66 -25.08 15.64
CA LEU A 33 20.21 -25.13 15.91
C LEU A 33 19.51 -23.86 15.43
N LEU A 34 20.09 -22.68 15.64
CA LEU A 34 19.53 -21.40 15.20
C LEU A 34 19.46 -21.31 13.67
N THR A 35 20.49 -21.81 12.99
CA THR A 35 20.52 -21.87 11.51
C THR A 35 19.43 -22.81 11.00
N LEU A 36 19.28 -23.99 11.59
CA LEU A 36 18.19 -24.91 11.25
C LEU A 36 16.81 -24.33 11.53
N ALA A 37 16.65 -23.61 12.65
CA ALA A 37 15.42 -22.94 13.03
C ALA A 37 15.00 -21.86 12.02
N THR A 38 15.95 -21.03 11.55
CA THR A 38 15.69 -20.01 10.53
C THR A 38 15.35 -20.61 9.18
N ILE A 39 16.04 -21.67 8.76
CA ILE A 39 15.72 -22.42 7.54
C ILE A 39 14.32 -23.06 7.65
N ALA A 40 14.01 -23.73 8.76
CA ALA A 40 12.70 -24.35 9.00
C ALA A 40 11.57 -23.31 8.97
N MET A 41 11.78 -22.13 9.56
CA MET A 41 10.84 -21.01 9.49
C MET A 41 10.61 -20.55 8.05
N ALA A 42 11.67 -20.32 7.28
CA ALA A 42 11.56 -19.90 5.88
C ALA A 42 10.82 -20.93 5.01
N ILE A 43 11.14 -22.22 5.18
CA ILE A 43 10.46 -23.33 4.50
C ILE A 43 9.00 -23.40 4.92
N GLY A 44 8.71 -23.31 6.23
CA GLY A 44 7.35 -23.32 6.76
C GLY A 44 6.51 -22.20 6.19
N VAL A 45 7.03 -20.97 6.16
CA VAL A 45 6.37 -19.81 5.55
C VAL A 45 6.10 -20.06 4.06
N LEU A 46 7.09 -20.57 3.31
CA LEU A 46 6.93 -20.92 1.90
C LEU A 46 5.82 -21.98 1.69
N TRP A 47 5.80 -23.01 2.53
CA TRP A 47 4.80 -24.08 2.46
C TRP A 47 3.39 -23.60 2.78
N THR A 48 3.23 -22.62 3.68
CA THR A 48 1.89 -22.03 3.91
C THR A 48 1.38 -21.20 2.74
N MET A 49 2.24 -20.83 1.79
CA MET A 49 1.87 -20.06 0.59
C MET A 49 1.61 -20.92 -0.62
N ARG A 50 2.11 -22.15 -0.65
CA ARG A 50 1.89 -23.06 -1.76
C ARG A 50 0.45 -23.58 -1.71
N PRO A 51 -0.40 -23.31 -2.73
CA PRO A 51 -1.79 -23.75 -2.72
C PRO A 51 -1.93 -25.27 -2.89
N ASN A 52 -1.16 -25.85 -3.82
CA ASN A 52 -1.11 -27.29 -4.05
C ASN A 52 0.33 -27.73 -4.45
N TRP A 53 0.69 -28.96 -4.07
CA TRP A 53 1.94 -29.61 -4.45
C TRP A 53 1.95 -30.07 -5.91
N ASP A 54 0.77 -30.29 -6.49
CA ASP A 54 0.63 -30.65 -7.91
C ASP A 54 0.75 -29.44 -8.84
N ASP A 55 0.67 -28.22 -8.30
CA ASP A 55 0.86 -27.00 -9.08
C ASP A 55 2.34 -26.81 -9.43
N LYS A 56 2.67 -27.13 -10.70
CA LYS A 56 4.00 -26.97 -11.29
C LYS A 56 4.34 -25.52 -11.64
N THR A 57 3.36 -24.62 -11.59
CA THR A 57 3.58 -23.17 -11.84
C THR A 57 4.13 -22.44 -10.61
N TRP A 58 4.31 -23.16 -9.50
CA TRP A 58 4.89 -22.68 -8.26
C TRP A 58 6.33 -23.18 -8.02
N PRO A 59 7.29 -22.31 -7.66
CA PRO A 59 7.18 -20.85 -7.66
C PRO A 59 7.11 -20.31 -9.10
N PRO A 60 6.44 -19.17 -9.34
CA PRO A 60 6.38 -18.59 -10.68
C PRO A 60 7.80 -18.19 -11.11
N THR A 61 8.38 -18.97 -12.03
CA THR A 61 9.70 -18.76 -12.64
C THR A 61 9.57 -18.55 -14.14
N GLY A 62 10.21 -17.51 -14.67
CA GLY A 62 10.21 -17.19 -16.11
C GLY A 62 10.26 -15.69 -16.38
N ARG A 63 10.94 -15.26 -17.46
CA ARG A 63 10.92 -13.86 -17.91
C ARG A 63 9.54 -13.45 -18.47
N ASP A 64 8.74 -14.42 -18.89
CA ASP A 64 7.45 -14.22 -19.56
C ASP A 64 6.25 -14.20 -18.61
N LEU A 65 6.50 -14.18 -17.30
CA LEU A 65 5.43 -14.04 -16.31
C LEU A 65 4.75 -12.67 -16.46
N PRO A 66 3.40 -12.62 -16.41
CA PRO A 66 2.67 -11.35 -16.29
C PRO A 66 3.25 -10.53 -15.13
N SER A 67 3.34 -9.22 -15.32
CA SER A 67 3.90 -8.28 -14.34
C SER A 67 3.24 -8.39 -12.95
N ASP A 68 1.96 -8.79 -12.88
CA ASP A 68 1.29 -9.11 -11.60
C ASP A 68 1.88 -10.29 -10.86
N ALA A 69 2.19 -11.37 -11.58
CA ALA A 69 2.80 -12.55 -10.99
C ALA A 69 4.20 -12.21 -10.45
N ARG A 70 4.93 -11.34 -11.16
CA ARG A 70 6.24 -10.82 -10.71
C ARG A 70 6.10 -9.94 -9.47
N LEU A 71 5.20 -8.96 -9.46
CA LEU A 71 4.97 -8.09 -8.30
C LEU A 71 4.51 -8.88 -7.06
N ARG A 72 3.59 -9.84 -7.24
CA ARG A 72 3.17 -10.76 -6.17
C ARG A 72 4.33 -11.59 -5.64
N ARG A 73 5.20 -12.09 -6.52
CA ARG A 73 6.42 -12.80 -6.14
C ARG A 73 7.34 -11.89 -5.33
N THR A 74 7.56 -10.66 -5.78
CA THR A 74 8.39 -9.67 -5.06
C THR A 74 7.85 -9.41 -3.66
N PHE A 75 6.54 -9.17 -3.50
CA PHE A 75 5.93 -8.98 -2.17
C PHE A 75 6.03 -10.24 -1.30
N ARG A 76 5.89 -11.44 -1.87
CA ARG A 76 6.06 -12.69 -1.12
C ARG A 76 7.49 -12.89 -0.65
N ILE A 77 8.46 -12.67 -1.54
CA ILE A 77 9.89 -12.73 -1.21
C ILE A 77 10.21 -11.71 -0.12
N LEU A 78 9.75 -10.47 -0.28
CA LEU A 78 9.94 -9.41 0.73
C LEU A 78 9.34 -9.82 2.09
N GLY A 79 8.12 -10.35 2.09
CA GLY A 79 7.47 -10.82 3.33
C GLY A 79 8.21 -11.98 4.00
N ILE A 80 8.79 -12.91 3.22
CA ILE A 80 9.66 -13.97 3.74
C ILE A 80 10.93 -13.38 4.33
N ILE A 81 11.63 -12.51 3.59
CA ILE A 81 12.86 -11.84 4.04
C ILE A 81 12.62 -11.09 5.37
N LEU A 82 11.48 -10.44 5.53
CA LEU A 82 11.11 -9.73 6.76
C LEU A 82 10.84 -10.65 7.95
N LEU A 83 10.42 -11.90 7.72
CA LEU A 83 10.16 -12.90 8.77
C LEU A 83 11.37 -13.76 9.12
N THR A 84 12.29 -13.97 8.18
CA THR A 84 13.51 -14.78 8.40
C THR A 84 14.37 -14.32 9.58
N PRO A 85 14.54 -13.01 9.90
CA PRO A 85 15.33 -12.62 11.07
C PRO A 85 14.62 -12.85 12.41
N SER A 86 13.30 -13.11 12.44
CA SER A 86 12.55 -13.23 13.69
C SER A 86 13.11 -14.29 14.66
N PRO A 87 13.47 -15.53 14.24
CA PRO A 87 14.07 -16.52 15.15
C PRO A 87 15.42 -16.07 15.71
N ILE A 88 16.22 -15.34 14.95
CA ILE A 88 17.51 -14.78 15.40
C ILE A 88 17.26 -13.76 16.52
N ILE A 89 16.32 -12.84 16.30
CA ILE A 89 16.04 -11.80 17.29
C ILE A 89 15.43 -12.39 18.57
N VAL A 90 14.56 -13.40 18.45
CA VAL A 90 14.02 -14.15 19.60
C VAL A 90 15.14 -14.88 20.35
N ALA A 91 16.07 -15.53 19.65
CA ALA A 91 17.21 -16.19 20.28
C ALA A 91 18.10 -15.19 21.03
N LEU A 92 18.36 -14.02 20.45
CA LEU A 92 19.10 -12.93 21.11
C LEU A 92 18.39 -12.44 22.38
N LEU A 93 17.07 -12.23 22.33
CA LEU A 93 16.29 -11.85 23.51
C LEU A 93 16.40 -12.88 24.64
N VAL A 94 16.25 -14.17 24.31
CA VAL A 94 16.34 -15.25 25.29
C VAL A 94 17.75 -15.30 25.89
N TRP A 95 18.78 -15.18 25.05
CA TRP A 95 20.17 -15.12 25.51
C TRP A 95 20.38 -13.98 26.51
N MET A 96 19.94 -12.76 26.18
CA MET A 96 20.04 -11.58 27.05
C MET A 96 19.33 -11.79 28.41
N ILE A 97 18.14 -12.41 28.40
CA ILE A 97 17.40 -12.74 29.62
C ILE A 97 18.17 -13.74 30.49
N VAL A 98 18.74 -14.77 29.88
CA VAL A 98 19.45 -15.85 30.60
C VAL A 98 20.77 -15.35 31.17
N GLU A 99 21.51 -14.52 30.43
CA GLU A 99 22.78 -13.95 30.87
C GLU A 99 22.58 -12.96 32.02
N GLY A 100 21.38 -12.39 32.17
CA GLY A 100 21.07 -11.36 33.18
C GLY A 100 21.85 -10.06 32.99
N SER A 101 22.51 -9.89 31.84
CA SER A 101 23.43 -8.78 31.55
C SER A 101 22.71 -7.50 31.14
N THR A 102 21.38 -7.54 31.05
CA THR A 102 20.61 -6.54 30.32
C THR A 102 19.46 -5.96 31.15
N THR A 103 19.28 -4.64 31.07
CA THR A 103 18.13 -3.97 31.70
C THR A 103 16.82 -4.26 30.94
N TRP A 104 15.68 -4.15 31.63
CA TRP A 104 14.34 -4.31 31.02
C TRP A 104 14.12 -3.40 29.80
N ASN A 105 14.70 -2.20 29.81
CA ASN A 105 14.59 -1.23 28.72
C ASN A 105 15.25 -1.76 27.44
N GLU A 106 16.46 -2.31 27.54
CA GLU A 106 17.17 -2.90 26.41
C GLU A 106 16.46 -4.13 25.83
N MET A 107 15.80 -4.93 26.68
CA MET A 107 14.95 -6.03 26.21
C MET A 107 13.78 -5.52 25.38
N LEU A 108 13.12 -4.43 25.82
CA LEU A 108 12.06 -3.78 25.05
C LEU A 108 12.57 -3.18 23.73
N LEU A 109 13.78 -2.60 23.74
CA LEU A 109 14.42 -2.04 22.55
C LEU A 109 14.69 -3.10 21.48
N LEU A 110 14.96 -4.34 21.85
CA LEU A 110 15.14 -5.44 20.89
C LEU A 110 13.81 -6.09 20.49
N ALA A 111 12.88 -6.25 21.44
CA ALA A 111 11.61 -6.93 21.23
C ALA A 111 10.63 -6.16 20.34
N LEU A 112 10.54 -4.83 20.49
CA LEU A 112 9.59 -4.01 19.71
C LEU A 112 9.90 -3.99 18.21
N PRO A 113 11.16 -3.75 17.77
CA PRO A 113 11.57 -3.94 16.37
C PRO A 113 11.26 -5.34 15.85
N ALA A 114 11.57 -6.38 16.63
CA ALA A 114 11.34 -7.77 16.23
C ALA A 114 9.87 -8.03 15.93
N ALA A 115 8.99 -7.61 16.84
CA ALA A 115 7.54 -7.69 16.68
C ALA A 115 7.07 -6.87 15.47
N GLY A 116 7.65 -5.68 15.25
CA GLY A 116 7.40 -4.84 14.08
C GLY A 116 7.75 -5.52 12.76
N TYR A 117 8.95 -6.10 12.64
CA TYR A 117 9.38 -6.86 11.46
C TYR A 117 8.49 -8.07 11.20
N ALA A 118 8.18 -8.84 12.23
CA ALA A 118 7.32 -10.01 12.11
C ALA A 118 5.89 -9.62 11.69
N ALA A 119 5.30 -8.62 12.34
CA ALA A 119 3.97 -8.12 12.01
C ALA A 119 3.90 -7.57 10.58
N MET A 120 4.95 -6.85 10.15
CA MET A 120 5.08 -6.36 8.78
C MET A 120 5.13 -7.52 7.79
N GLY A 121 6.01 -8.50 8.02
CA GLY A 121 6.14 -9.65 7.15
C GLY A 121 4.80 -10.39 6.99
N VAL A 122 4.11 -10.66 8.10
CA VAL A 122 2.76 -11.26 8.09
C VAL A 122 1.77 -10.39 7.31
N TRP A 123 1.79 -9.06 7.51
CA TRP A 123 0.90 -8.13 6.82
C TRP A 123 1.12 -8.12 5.30
N VAL A 124 2.38 -8.02 4.85
CA VAL A 124 2.75 -8.05 3.43
C VAL A 124 2.29 -9.37 2.79
N LEU A 125 2.50 -10.49 3.49
CA LEU A 125 2.08 -11.81 3.02
C LEU A 125 0.57 -11.96 2.95
N ARG A 126 -0.17 -11.50 3.97
CA ARG A 126 -1.64 -11.48 3.94
C ARG A 126 -2.16 -10.65 2.79
N ARG A 127 -1.60 -9.45 2.56
CA ARG A 127 -2.00 -8.58 1.45
C ARG A 127 -1.82 -9.26 0.09
N SER A 128 -0.69 -9.96 -0.10
CA SER A 128 -0.43 -10.72 -1.34
C SER A 128 -1.44 -11.85 -1.63
N ARG A 129 -2.16 -12.35 -0.60
CA ARG A 129 -3.19 -13.39 -0.73
C ARG A 129 -4.57 -12.80 -1.08
N PHE A 130 -4.94 -11.68 -0.45
CA PHE A 130 -6.22 -11.02 -0.73
C PHE A 130 -6.34 -10.57 -2.20
N ASP A 131 -5.25 -10.06 -2.78
CA ASP A 131 -5.27 -9.61 -4.17
C ASP A 131 -5.44 -10.76 -5.18
N ALA A 132 -5.13 -12.01 -4.79
CA ALA A 132 -5.32 -13.19 -5.62
C ALA A 132 -6.78 -13.71 -5.63
N ALA A 133 -7.50 -13.59 -4.52
CA ALA A 133 -8.89 -14.04 -4.41
C ALA A 133 -9.86 -13.15 -5.23
N TYR A 134 -9.60 -11.84 -5.29
CA TYR A 134 -10.41 -10.90 -6.06
C TYR A 134 -10.15 -10.98 -7.58
N ALA A 135 -8.97 -11.46 -8.02
CA ALA A 135 -8.69 -11.64 -9.44
C ALA A 135 -9.57 -12.74 -10.09
N GLY A 136 -10.10 -13.68 -9.29
CA GLY A 136 -10.95 -14.78 -9.77
C GLY A 136 -12.44 -14.44 -9.90
N SER A 137 -12.88 -13.25 -9.48
CA SER A 137 -14.31 -12.88 -9.43
C SER A 137 -14.73 -11.84 -10.47
N SER A 138 -14.04 -11.80 -11.63
CA SER A 138 -14.25 -10.78 -12.68
C SER A 138 -15.71 -10.62 -13.14
N GLY A 139 -16.53 -11.68 -13.09
CA GLY A 139 -17.93 -11.64 -13.53
C GLY A 139 -18.87 -10.75 -12.70
N THR A 140 -18.58 -10.48 -11.43
CA THR A 140 -19.38 -9.54 -10.59
C THR A 140 -18.74 -8.16 -10.45
N ALA A 141 -17.50 -7.98 -10.93
CA ALA A 141 -16.72 -6.76 -10.77
C ALA A 141 -17.18 -5.61 -11.68
N ASP A 142 -17.82 -5.91 -12.81
CA ASP A 142 -18.30 -4.91 -13.77
C ASP A 142 -19.74 -4.43 -13.50
N ARG A 143 -20.37 -4.86 -12.40
CA ARG A 143 -21.66 -4.32 -11.98
C ARG A 143 -21.45 -3.11 -11.08
N ARG A 144 -22.07 -1.99 -11.44
CA ARG A 144 -22.04 -0.79 -10.60
C ARG A 144 -22.75 -1.03 -9.27
N PRO A 145 -22.20 -0.55 -8.14
CA PRO A 145 -22.83 -0.69 -6.84
C PRO A 145 -24.13 0.12 -6.77
N THR A 146 -25.21 -0.54 -6.36
CA THR A 146 -26.47 0.14 -6.03
C THR A 146 -26.35 0.72 -4.63
N ARG A 147 -26.21 2.05 -4.53
CA ARG A 147 -26.14 2.75 -3.25
C ARG A 147 -27.54 3.22 -2.87
N ILE A 148 -28.24 2.44 -2.04
CA ILE A 148 -29.55 2.83 -1.51
C ILE A 148 -29.30 3.83 -0.38
N GLY A 149 -29.32 5.12 -0.72
CA GLY A 149 -29.29 6.22 0.23
C GLY A 149 -30.47 7.16 -0.02
N PRO A 150 -30.78 8.08 0.92
CA PRO A 150 -31.77 9.12 0.65
C PRO A 150 -31.36 9.91 -0.59
N GLN A 151 -32.33 10.19 -1.45
CA GLN A 151 -32.13 10.99 -2.66
C GLN A 151 -31.61 12.36 -2.25
N ARG A 152 -30.34 12.63 -2.56
CA ARG A 152 -29.67 13.89 -2.18
C ARG A 152 -30.15 15.00 -3.08
N SER A 153 -30.50 16.15 -2.51
CA SER A 153 -30.84 17.33 -3.28
C SER A 153 -29.61 17.90 -3.98
N ASP A 154 -29.81 18.58 -5.11
CA ASP A 154 -28.74 19.24 -5.86
C ASP A 154 -28.13 20.44 -5.09
N ASP A 155 -28.81 20.92 -4.05
CA ASP A 155 -28.37 22.03 -3.19
C ASP A 155 -27.44 21.61 -2.04
N GLU A 156 -27.17 20.32 -1.86
CA GLU A 156 -26.28 19.81 -0.81
C GLU A 156 -24.91 19.38 -1.37
N TRP A 157 -23.87 19.48 -0.55
CA TRP A 157 -22.56 18.91 -0.87
C TRP A 157 -22.62 17.38 -0.88
N GLN A 158 -22.50 16.80 -2.07
CA GLN A 158 -22.52 15.37 -2.30
C GLN A 158 -21.10 14.81 -2.41
N VAL A 159 -20.79 13.77 -1.65
CA VAL A 159 -19.50 13.07 -1.76
C VAL A 159 -19.52 12.17 -3.00
N VAL A 160 -18.59 12.37 -3.93
CA VAL A 160 -18.44 11.54 -5.14
C VAL A 160 -17.31 10.54 -4.94
N GLY A 161 -17.68 9.25 -4.94
CA GLY A 161 -16.78 8.13 -4.72
C GLY A 161 -16.40 7.87 -3.26
N GLY A 162 -15.68 6.77 -3.05
CA GLY A 162 -15.19 6.38 -1.73
C GLY A 162 -13.90 7.12 -1.34
N PRO A 163 -13.59 7.25 -0.04
CA PRO A 163 -12.27 7.71 0.38
C PRO A 163 -11.18 6.81 -0.23
N LEU A 164 -10.00 7.38 -0.48
CA LEU A 164 -8.81 6.66 -0.96
C LEU A 164 -8.33 5.64 0.08
N LYS A 165 -9.04 4.51 0.22
CA LYS A 165 -8.67 3.38 1.05
C LYS A 165 -7.64 2.53 0.29
N GLY A 166 -6.48 2.24 0.88
CA GLY A 166 -5.56 1.21 0.35
C GLY A 166 -4.70 1.56 -0.88
N THR A 167 -4.97 2.65 -1.62
CA THR A 167 -4.21 3.07 -2.83
C THR A 167 -3.16 4.15 -2.60
N PHE A 168 -3.09 4.73 -1.41
CA PHE A 168 -1.91 5.51 -1.05
C PHE A 168 -0.69 4.58 -1.00
N PRO A 169 0.56 5.09 -1.16
CA PRO A 169 1.79 4.38 -0.82
C PRO A 169 1.88 3.95 0.66
N SER A 170 0.75 3.73 1.35
CA SER A 170 0.62 2.94 2.57
C SER A 170 1.45 1.66 2.57
N THR A 171 1.72 1.04 1.42
CA THR A 171 2.67 -0.08 1.31
C THR A 171 4.12 0.34 1.44
N ALA A 172 4.52 1.50 0.91
CA ALA A 172 5.89 2.03 1.00
C ALA A 172 6.15 2.82 2.30
N THR A 173 5.12 3.39 2.91
CA THR A 173 5.27 4.23 4.11
C THR A 173 5.36 3.43 5.39
N VAL A 174 4.80 2.22 5.43
CA VAL A 174 4.86 1.39 6.65
C VAL A 174 6.29 0.88 6.89
N PRO A 175 7.07 0.43 5.88
CA PRO A 175 8.50 0.12 6.07
C PRO A 175 9.30 1.33 6.54
N ILE A 176 9.04 2.52 6.00
CA ILE A 176 9.69 3.77 6.45
C ILE A 176 9.32 4.08 7.90
N ALA A 177 8.05 3.92 8.28
CA ALA A 177 7.61 4.14 9.65
C ALA A 177 8.24 3.12 10.62
N VAL A 178 8.35 1.85 10.23
CA VAL A 178 9.03 0.82 11.04
C VAL A 178 10.51 1.12 11.17
N MET A 179 11.19 1.46 10.07
CA MET A 179 12.60 1.87 10.11
C MET A 179 12.82 3.14 10.93
N ALA A 180 11.90 4.10 10.86
CA ALA A 180 11.93 5.31 11.67
C ALA A 180 11.75 4.98 13.15
N VAL A 181 10.80 4.11 13.51
CA VAL A 181 10.62 3.64 14.90
C VAL A 181 11.88 2.95 15.42
N ILE A 182 12.52 2.10 14.60
CA ILE A 182 13.77 1.41 14.95
C ILE A 182 14.91 2.41 15.14
N ALA A 183 15.08 3.35 14.20
CA ALA A 183 16.09 4.40 14.29
C ALA A 183 15.85 5.30 15.52
N SER A 184 14.58 5.63 15.83
CA SER A 184 14.21 6.37 17.03
C SER A 184 14.56 5.61 18.31
N PHE A 185 14.39 4.30 18.34
CA PHE A 185 14.81 3.48 19.49
C PHE A 185 16.33 3.38 19.64
N GLN A 186 17.09 3.35 18.53
CA GLN A 186 18.56 3.45 18.60
C GLN A 186 19.03 4.83 19.07
N LEU A 187 18.34 5.90 18.69
CA LEU A 187 18.63 7.26 19.13
C LEU A 187 18.25 7.50 20.61
N LEU A 188 17.24 6.82 21.12
CA LEU A 188 16.90 6.82 22.55
C LEU A 188 18.04 6.30 23.42
N ARG A 189 18.78 5.28 22.95
CA ARG A 189 19.97 4.76 23.65
C ARG A 189 21.07 5.82 23.78
N ILE A 190 21.24 6.66 22.76
CA ILE A 190 22.18 7.79 22.78
C ILE A 190 21.65 8.90 23.70
N ALA A 191 20.33 9.05 23.78
CA ALA A 191 19.69 10.07 24.59
C ALA A 191 19.54 9.70 26.08
N ASP A 192 19.77 8.45 26.48
CA ASP A 192 19.82 8.04 27.90
C ASP A 192 21.00 8.68 28.66
N GLU A 193 22.00 9.20 27.94
CA GLU A 193 23.03 10.08 28.53
C GLU A 193 22.46 11.46 28.92
N PHE A 194 21.24 11.78 28.49
CA PHE A 194 20.56 13.04 28.73
C PHE A 194 19.39 12.85 29.72
N PRO A 195 19.29 13.62 30.83
CA PRO A 195 18.28 13.41 31.87
C PRO A 195 16.81 13.51 31.41
N TRP A 196 16.59 14.12 30.23
CA TRP A 196 15.27 14.33 29.62
C TRP A 196 15.15 13.69 28.23
N GLY A 197 16.15 12.91 27.81
CA GLY A 197 16.26 12.36 26.47
C GLY A 197 15.03 11.54 26.08
N GLY A 198 14.55 10.68 26.98
CA GLY A 198 13.35 9.88 26.78
C GLY A 198 12.09 10.72 26.54
N VAL A 199 11.87 11.78 27.31
CA VAL A 199 10.70 12.66 27.19
C VAL A 199 10.75 13.47 25.89
N PHE A 200 11.92 14.02 25.55
CA PHE A 200 12.12 14.75 24.30
C PHE A 200 11.87 13.86 23.08
N TRP A 201 12.41 12.64 23.07
CA TRP A 201 12.20 11.69 21.99
C TRP A 201 10.75 11.22 21.88
N ALA A 202 10.09 10.94 23.00
CA ALA A 202 8.67 10.60 23.01
C ALA A 202 7.83 11.73 22.39
N ALA A 203 8.16 12.99 22.68
CA ALA A 203 7.51 14.15 22.07
C ALA A 203 7.76 14.22 20.56
N VAL A 204 9.01 14.02 20.09
CA VAL A 204 9.34 14.01 18.65
C VAL A 204 8.56 12.93 17.90
N VAL A 205 8.51 11.70 18.43
CA VAL A 205 7.77 10.59 17.83
C VAL A 205 6.26 10.88 17.80
N ALA A 206 5.71 11.39 18.91
CA ALA A 206 4.30 11.76 18.99
C ALA A 206 3.94 12.85 17.98
N ILE A 207 4.74 13.92 17.88
CA ILE A 207 4.55 15.00 16.90
C ILE A 207 4.64 14.44 15.48
N GLY A 208 5.67 13.63 15.18
CA GLY A 208 5.84 12.98 13.87
C GLY A 208 4.63 12.13 13.49
N LEU A 209 4.12 11.32 14.42
CA LEU A 209 2.93 10.50 14.22
C LEU A 209 1.67 11.34 14.01
N ILE A 210 1.48 12.42 14.78
CA ILE A 210 0.34 13.33 14.62
C ILE A 210 0.42 14.02 13.27
N CYS A 211 1.56 14.61 12.90
CA CYS A 211 1.79 15.23 11.59
C CYS A 211 1.54 14.25 10.45
N TRP A 212 2.01 13.01 10.60
CA TRP A 212 1.76 11.92 9.65
C TRP A 212 0.26 11.59 9.52
N LEU A 213 -0.44 11.41 10.64
CA LEU A 213 -1.88 11.12 10.66
C LEU A 213 -2.69 12.26 10.06
N LEU A 214 -2.34 13.51 10.36
CA LEU A 214 -2.97 14.69 9.77
C LEU A 214 -2.70 14.77 8.26
N PHE A 215 -1.47 14.50 7.82
CA PHE A 215 -1.11 14.42 6.41
C PHE A 215 -1.94 13.35 5.70
N VAL A 216 -2.00 12.12 6.23
CA VAL A 216 -2.78 11.01 5.67
C VAL A 216 -4.28 11.37 5.65
N ARG A 217 -4.84 11.93 6.73
CA ARG A 217 -6.24 12.37 6.78
C ARG A 217 -6.53 13.44 5.74
N ARG A 218 -5.66 14.43 5.60
CA ARG A 218 -5.80 15.51 4.60
C ARG A 218 -5.75 14.97 3.17
N GLN A 219 -4.90 13.98 2.91
CA GLN A 219 -4.76 13.37 1.58
C GLN A 219 -5.92 12.44 1.22
N ARG A 220 -6.63 11.87 2.21
CA ARG A 220 -7.76 10.93 2.02
C ARG A 220 -9.14 11.58 1.92
N ARG A 221 -9.24 12.91 2.04
CA ARG A 221 -10.54 13.60 1.90
C ARG A 221 -11.14 13.31 0.52
N PRO A 222 -12.40 12.85 0.46
CA PRO A 222 -13.04 12.54 -0.81
C PRO A 222 -13.35 13.82 -1.59
N LEU A 223 -13.68 13.66 -2.87
CA LEU A 223 -14.18 14.75 -3.68
C LEU A 223 -15.63 15.04 -3.27
N GLU A 224 -15.92 16.29 -2.95
CA GLU A 224 -17.27 16.76 -2.68
C GLU A 224 -17.72 17.64 -3.83
N VAL A 225 -18.99 17.54 -4.22
CA VAL A 225 -19.56 18.25 -5.37
C VAL A 225 -20.85 18.91 -4.91
N LEU A 226 -21.05 20.17 -5.30
CA LEU A 226 -22.30 20.89 -5.12
C LEU A 226 -22.92 21.12 -6.50
N PRO A 227 -23.88 20.27 -6.92
CA PRO A 227 -24.44 20.32 -8.27
C PRO A 227 -25.10 21.65 -8.61
N ALA A 228 -25.90 22.22 -7.70
CA ALA A 228 -26.66 23.45 -7.96
C ALA A 228 -25.80 24.69 -8.26
N GLN A 229 -24.58 24.74 -7.72
CA GLN A 229 -23.66 25.88 -7.92
C GLN A 229 -22.50 25.55 -8.86
N GLU A 230 -22.52 24.37 -9.49
CA GLU A 230 -21.44 23.86 -10.35
C GLU A 230 -20.06 23.96 -9.69
N GLN A 231 -19.98 23.57 -8.42
CA GLN A 231 -18.76 23.63 -7.63
C GLN A 231 -18.27 22.25 -7.23
N ILE A 232 -16.95 22.08 -7.20
CA ILE A 232 -16.27 20.95 -6.60
C ILE A 232 -15.41 21.44 -5.43
N ARG A 233 -15.36 20.64 -4.37
CA ARG A 233 -14.55 20.88 -3.20
C ARG A 233 -13.62 19.71 -2.96
N PHE A 234 -12.33 20.01 -2.84
CA PHE A 234 -11.33 19.03 -2.45
C PHE A 234 -10.24 19.68 -1.61
N ARG A 235 -9.75 18.97 -0.59
CA ARG A 235 -8.64 19.39 0.28
C ARG A 235 -8.78 20.80 0.87
N GLY A 236 -10.02 21.25 1.09
CA GLY A 236 -10.34 22.58 1.63
C GLY A 236 -10.33 23.72 0.61
N ARG A 237 -10.29 23.42 -0.70
CA ARG A 237 -10.46 24.39 -1.79
C ARG A 237 -11.73 24.10 -2.56
N THR A 238 -12.35 25.16 -3.06
CA THR A 238 -13.53 25.09 -3.92
C THR A 238 -13.15 25.62 -5.30
N LEU A 239 -13.58 24.92 -6.34
CA LEU A 239 -13.37 25.27 -7.75
C LEU A 239 -14.69 25.13 -8.49
N ARG A 240 -14.92 25.96 -9.50
CA ARG A 240 -16.06 25.78 -10.41
C ARG A 240 -15.78 24.68 -11.42
N TRP A 241 -16.82 24.09 -11.99
CA TRP A 241 -16.67 23.03 -13.02
C TRP A 241 -15.89 23.53 -14.23
N THR A 242 -16.13 24.77 -14.66
CA THR A 242 -15.42 25.42 -15.77
C THR A 242 -13.94 25.71 -15.49
N GLU A 243 -13.54 25.80 -14.22
CA GLU A 243 -12.15 26.00 -13.79
C GLU A 243 -11.35 24.68 -13.73
N VAL A 244 -12.01 23.54 -14.01
CA VAL A 244 -11.34 22.25 -14.13
C VAL A 244 -10.69 22.18 -15.52
N THR A 245 -9.37 22.33 -15.55
CA THR A 245 -8.58 22.38 -16.80
C THR A 245 -7.79 21.10 -17.06
N ARG A 246 -7.64 20.22 -16.06
CA ARG A 246 -6.82 19.00 -16.16
C ARG A 246 -7.53 17.77 -15.61
N ALA A 247 -7.38 16.67 -16.34
CA ALA A 247 -7.69 15.32 -15.89
C ALA A 247 -6.49 14.40 -16.08
N GLU A 248 -6.13 13.66 -15.04
CA GLU A 248 -5.06 12.67 -15.06
C GLU A 248 -5.62 11.31 -14.63
N LEU A 249 -5.32 10.27 -15.40
CA LEU A 249 -5.66 8.90 -15.05
C LEU A 249 -4.43 8.19 -14.48
N SER A 250 -4.59 7.65 -13.27
CA SER A 250 -3.61 6.79 -12.63
C SER A 250 -4.18 5.38 -12.50
N ALA A 251 -3.36 4.38 -12.80
CA ALA A 251 -3.70 2.98 -12.67
C ALA A 251 -2.69 2.26 -11.78
N ASP A 252 -3.19 1.51 -10.81
CA ASP A 252 -2.38 0.68 -9.92
C ASP A 252 -2.92 -0.77 -9.86
N PRO A 253 -2.21 -1.76 -10.45
CA PRO A 253 -1.02 -1.59 -11.28
C PRO A 253 -1.34 -1.02 -12.69
N PRO A 254 -0.36 -0.45 -13.41
CA PRO A 254 -0.59 0.25 -14.68
C PRO A 254 -0.74 -0.67 -15.92
N TRP A 255 -0.36 -1.95 -15.82
CA TRP A 255 -0.32 -2.88 -16.95
C TRP A 255 -1.64 -3.68 -17.12
N LYS A 256 -1.80 -4.32 -18.30
CA LYS A 256 -2.94 -5.19 -18.63
C LYS A 256 -2.87 -6.55 -17.92
N GLY A 257 -4.01 -7.21 -17.76
CA GLY A 257 -4.15 -8.55 -17.18
C GLY A 257 -4.26 -8.57 -15.65
N ALA A 258 -4.25 -7.39 -15.03
CA ALA A 258 -4.30 -7.19 -13.60
C ALA A 258 -5.64 -6.60 -13.15
N PRO A 259 -6.21 -7.03 -12.01
CA PRO A 259 -7.27 -6.26 -11.36
C PRO A 259 -6.71 -4.90 -10.90
N ARG A 260 -6.94 -3.88 -11.72
CA ARG A 260 -6.41 -2.53 -11.54
C ARG A 260 -7.30 -1.67 -10.65
N THR A 261 -6.68 -0.75 -9.93
CA THR A 261 -7.35 0.39 -9.30
C THR A 261 -7.17 1.60 -10.20
N LEU A 262 -8.27 2.15 -10.72
CA LEU A 262 -8.27 3.35 -11.55
C LEU A 262 -8.66 4.56 -10.72
N ILE A 263 -7.81 5.58 -10.75
CA ILE A 263 -8.03 6.85 -10.05
C ILE A 263 -7.98 7.97 -11.08
N LEU A 264 -9.09 8.69 -11.20
CA LEU A 264 -9.17 9.92 -11.96
C LEU A 264 -8.83 11.09 -11.03
N SER A 265 -7.81 11.86 -11.38
CA SER A 265 -7.42 13.08 -10.68
C SER A 265 -7.85 14.29 -11.51
N ILE A 266 -8.77 15.10 -11.00
CA ILE A 266 -9.27 16.32 -11.66
C ILE A 266 -8.84 17.56 -10.89
N GLY A 267 -8.56 18.64 -11.59
CA GLY A 267 -8.25 19.93 -10.99
C GLY A 267 -7.94 21.00 -12.03
N GLY A 268 -7.65 22.22 -11.56
CA GLY A 268 -7.15 23.30 -12.41
C GLY A 268 -5.62 23.27 -12.55
N ASP A 269 -5.04 24.43 -12.82
CA ASP A 269 -3.58 24.60 -12.96
C ASP A 269 -2.79 24.43 -11.66
N SER A 270 -3.50 24.41 -10.52
CA SER A 270 -2.88 24.20 -9.22
C SER A 270 -2.33 22.77 -9.05
N PRO A 271 -1.30 22.57 -8.20
CA PRO A 271 -0.76 21.23 -7.91
C PRO A 271 -1.73 20.36 -7.11
N HIS A 272 -2.84 20.91 -6.62
CA HIS A 272 -3.84 20.18 -5.87
C HIS A 272 -4.93 19.67 -6.81
N ARG A 273 -5.19 18.37 -6.73
CA ARG A 273 -6.19 17.68 -7.55
C ARG A 273 -7.15 16.91 -6.64
N GLY A 274 -8.44 16.99 -6.97
CA GLY A 274 -9.47 16.09 -6.47
C GLY A 274 -9.25 14.72 -7.07
N ARG A 275 -9.42 13.65 -6.28
CA ARG A 275 -9.19 12.28 -6.74
C ARG A 275 -10.47 11.48 -6.56
N VAL A 276 -10.90 10.81 -7.62
CA VAL A 276 -12.06 9.93 -7.64
C VAL A 276 -11.60 8.55 -8.06
N VAL A 277 -11.99 7.53 -7.30
CA VAL A 277 -11.70 6.14 -7.64
C VAL A 277 -12.81 5.65 -8.57
N LEU A 278 -12.47 5.27 -9.80
CA LEU A 278 -13.41 4.74 -10.79
C LEU A 278 -13.54 3.22 -10.66
N ARG A 279 -12.40 2.55 -10.52
CA ARG A 279 -12.31 1.11 -10.23
C ARG A 279 -11.40 0.87 -9.05
N ARG A 280 -11.72 -0.13 -8.22
CA ARG A 280 -10.89 -0.60 -7.12
C ARG A 280 -10.65 -2.09 -7.27
N LYS A 281 -9.40 -2.48 -7.53
CA LYS A 281 -9.01 -3.89 -7.76
C LYS A 281 -9.95 -4.60 -8.75
N GLY A 282 -10.27 -3.94 -9.86
CA GLY A 282 -11.16 -4.44 -10.89
C GLY A 282 -12.64 -4.11 -10.71
N GLY A 283 -13.14 -3.94 -9.48
CA GLY A 283 -14.54 -3.60 -9.22
C GLY A 283 -14.88 -2.13 -9.49
N LEU A 284 -16.04 -1.84 -10.04
CA LEU A 284 -16.56 -0.46 -10.17
C LEU A 284 -16.89 0.12 -8.78
N GLU A 285 -16.40 1.32 -8.48
CA GLU A 285 -16.60 1.96 -7.16
C GLU A 285 -17.79 2.94 -7.17
N LEU A 286 -18.04 3.61 -8.30
CA LEU A 286 -19.07 4.63 -8.43
C LEU A 286 -20.44 4.00 -8.74
N SER A 287 -21.50 4.51 -8.09
CA SER A 287 -22.87 4.20 -8.48
C SER A 287 -23.23 4.88 -9.81
N ASP A 288 -24.38 4.55 -10.39
CA ASP A 288 -24.87 5.19 -11.60
C ASP A 288 -25.05 6.71 -11.44
N ASP A 289 -25.67 7.14 -10.34
CA ASP A 289 -25.88 8.56 -10.04
C ASP A 289 -24.55 9.31 -9.88
N GLU A 290 -23.59 8.73 -9.15
CA GLU A 290 -22.26 9.31 -8.95
C GLU A 290 -21.49 9.39 -10.28
N THR A 291 -21.68 8.40 -11.16
CA THR A 291 -21.04 8.39 -12.48
C THR A 291 -21.67 9.42 -13.42
N ASN A 292 -22.98 9.60 -13.39
CA ASN A 292 -23.67 10.62 -14.16
C ASN A 292 -23.30 12.03 -13.68
N LEU A 293 -23.21 12.24 -12.37
CA LEU A 293 -22.68 13.49 -11.80
C LEU A 293 -21.22 13.70 -12.22
N LEU A 294 -20.42 12.62 -12.14
CA LEU A 294 -19.14 12.40 -12.81
C LEU A 294 -19.04 13.08 -14.17
N ALA A 295 -19.83 12.53 -15.09
CA ALA A 295 -19.86 12.90 -16.49
C ALA A 295 -20.28 14.36 -16.71
N ARG A 296 -21.28 14.86 -15.97
CA ARG A 296 -21.71 16.28 -16.05
C ARG A 296 -20.58 17.25 -15.73
N ILE A 297 -19.77 16.96 -14.71
CA ILE A 297 -18.62 17.80 -14.35
C ILE A 297 -17.58 17.80 -15.48
N ILE A 298 -17.29 16.63 -16.05
CA ILE A 298 -16.31 16.50 -17.14
C ILE A 298 -16.81 17.23 -18.40
N ASP A 299 -18.09 17.14 -18.71
CA ASP A 299 -18.66 17.80 -19.88
C ASP A 299 -18.61 19.33 -19.76
N ALA A 300 -18.95 19.87 -18.59
CA ALA A 300 -18.91 21.31 -18.29
C ALA A 300 -17.47 21.87 -18.09
N SER A 301 -16.46 21.02 -18.07
CA SER A 301 -15.08 21.41 -17.79
C SER A 301 -14.32 21.92 -19.03
N ALA A 302 -13.26 22.68 -18.78
CA ALA A 302 -12.30 23.12 -19.78
C ALA A 302 -11.08 22.19 -19.86
N ILE A 303 -11.27 20.88 -19.67
CA ILE A 303 -10.17 19.90 -19.68
C ILE A 303 -9.52 19.85 -21.06
N ASP A 304 -8.21 20.10 -21.09
CA ASP A 304 -7.38 19.89 -22.27
C ASP A 304 -5.99 19.32 -21.88
N LEU A 305 -5.28 18.79 -22.87
CA LEU A 305 -3.90 18.37 -22.71
C LEU A 305 -3.02 19.59 -22.42
N PRO A 306 -2.14 19.54 -21.38
CA PRO A 306 -1.24 20.66 -21.15
C PRO A 306 -0.26 20.80 -22.31
N HIS A 307 0.09 22.05 -22.63
CA HIS A 307 1.11 22.38 -23.61
C HIS A 307 2.35 22.91 -22.90
N ASP A 308 3.52 22.53 -23.40
CA ASP A 308 4.77 23.13 -22.97
C ASP A 308 4.97 24.48 -23.67
N LYS A 309 5.71 25.40 -23.03
CA LYS A 309 6.06 26.69 -23.61
C LYS A 309 6.82 26.53 -24.93
N ASP A 310 7.65 25.49 -25.00
CA ASP A 310 8.47 25.18 -26.18
C ASP A 310 7.72 24.35 -27.23
N ASP A 311 6.49 23.89 -26.93
CA ASP A 311 5.59 23.20 -27.88
C ASP A 311 4.16 23.78 -27.83
N PRO A 312 3.96 25.02 -28.34
CA PRO A 312 2.65 25.68 -28.33
C PRO A 312 1.62 24.99 -29.23
N ARG A 313 2.06 24.07 -30.11
CA ARG A 313 1.17 23.28 -30.98
C ARG A 313 0.76 21.95 -30.35
N GLY A 314 1.29 21.62 -29.17
CA GLY A 314 0.96 20.41 -28.41
C GLY A 314 1.27 19.11 -29.12
N ARG A 315 2.18 19.10 -30.10
CA ARG A 315 2.53 17.89 -30.87
C ARG A 315 3.12 16.79 -29.99
N PHE A 316 3.82 17.19 -28.93
CA PHE A 316 4.47 16.33 -27.95
C PHE A 316 3.74 16.31 -26.61
N SER A 317 2.61 17.02 -26.46
CA SER A 317 1.83 17.06 -25.22
C SER A 317 1.51 15.66 -24.68
N ARG A 318 1.20 14.71 -25.56
CA ARG A 318 0.91 13.32 -25.15
C ARG A 318 2.15 12.54 -24.69
N GLN A 319 3.34 12.88 -25.20
CA GLN A 319 4.61 12.28 -24.76
C GLN A 319 5.11 12.90 -23.46
N LEU A 320 4.96 14.22 -23.32
CA LEU A 320 5.35 14.97 -22.11
C LEU A 320 4.39 14.73 -20.93
N TYR A 321 3.11 14.50 -21.23
CA TYR A 321 2.06 14.28 -20.25
C TYR A 321 1.30 12.97 -20.49
N PRO A 322 1.96 11.81 -20.33
CA PRO A 322 1.43 10.51 -20.73
C PRO A 322 0.16 10.09 -19.97
N ASN A 323 -0.02 10.58 -18.73
CA ASN A 323 -1.15 10.24 -17.88
C ASN A 323 -2.35 11.20 -18.02
N ASN A 324 -2.20 12.31 -18.74
CA ASN A 324 -3.28 13.29 -18.88
C ASN A 324 -4.25 12.87 -19.99
N LEU A 325 -5.54 13.06 -19.69
CA LEU A 325 -6.64 12.75 -20.58
C LEU A 325 -7.18 14.03 -21.22
N THR A 326 -7.64 13.91 -22.47
CA THR A 326 -8.53 14.92 -23.06
C THR A 326 -9.92 14.85 -22.43
N ARG A 327 -10.74 15.88 -22.60
CA ARG A 327 -12.14 15.86 -22.11
C ARG A 327 -12.93 14.65 -22.64
N ALA A 328 -12.78 14.33 -23.92
CA ALA A 328 -13.47 13.19 -24.54
C ALA A 328 -13.00 11.84 -23.96
N GLU A 329 -11.68 11.68 -23.75
CA GLU A 329 -11.12 10.49 -23.11
C GLU A 329 -11.55 10.36 -21.66
N ALA A 330 -11.57 11.47 -20.91
CA ALA A 330 -12.04 11.51 -19.53
C ALA A 330 -13.52 11.11 -19.45
N ALA A 331 -14.36 11.63 -20.34
CA ALA A 331 -15.79 11.27 -20.40
C ALA A 331 -15.97 9.78 -20.72
N ALA A 332 -15.22 9.24 -21.69
CA ALA A 332 -15.26 7.83 -22.04
C ALA A 332 -14.83 6.92 -20.87
N VAL A 333 -13.75 7.28 -20.17
CA VAL A 333 -13.23 6.52 -19.02
C VAL A 333 -14.16 6.59 -17.81
N VAL A 334 -14.87 7.70 -17.60
CA VAL A 334 -15.88 7.80 -16.54
C VAL A 334 -17.10 6.96 -16.87
N ALA A 335 -17.56 6.98 -18.14
CA ALA A 335 -18.70 6.21 -18.59
C ALA A 335 -18.45 4.70 -18.54
N ASP A 336 -17.32 4.24 -19.06
CA ASP A 336 -16.91 2.84 -19.04
C ASP A 336 -15.44 2.72 -18.60
N PRO A 337 -15.18 2.65 -17.27
CA PRO A 337 -13.83 2.51 -16.76
C PRO A 337 -13.18 1.22 -17.30
N PRO A 338 -12.01 1.27 -17.95
CA PRO A 338 -11.40 0.09 -18.56
C PRO A 338 -11.12 -1.05 -17.55
N GLY A 339 -11.66 -2.24 -17.85
CA GLY A 339 -11.41 -3.48 -17.08
C GLY A 339 -9.98 -4.01 -17.26
N ALA A 340 -9.58 -5.05 -16.52
CA ALA A 340 -8.19 -5.56 -16.47
C ALA A 340 -7.57 -5.87 -17.84
N ASP A 341 -8.39 -6.33 -18.80
CA ASP A 341 -7.92 -6.84 -20.10
C ASP A 341 -7.85 -5.75 -21.19
N VAL A 342 -8.42 -4.58 -20.93
CA VAL A 342 -8.52 -3.48 -21.91
C VAL A 342 -7.28 -2.58 -21.86
N GLY A 343 -6.92 -1.92 -22.96
CA GLY A 343 -5.89 -0.87 -22.91
C GLY A 343 -6.36 0.35 -22.14
N LEU A 344 -5.45 1.02 -21.45
CA LEU A 344 -5.74 2.35 -20.92
C LEU A 344 -5.50 3.38 -22.04
N PRO A 345 -6.28 4.46 -22.09
CA PRO A 345 -6.06 5.57 -23.01
C PRO A 345 -4.87 6.46 -22.58
N ILE A 346 -3.97 5.96 -21.74
CA ILE A 346 -2.74 6.64 -21.34
C ILE A 346 -1.55 5.87 -21.90
N SER A 347 -0.48 6.57 -22.22
CA SER A 347 0.77 5.92 -22.61
C SER A 347 1.31 5.17 -21.38
N ALA A 348 1.67 3.89 -21.53
CA ALA A 348 2.29 3.15 -20.45
C ALA A 348 3.55 3.90 -19.98
N PRO A 349 3.79 4.03 -18.65
CA PRO A 349 5.04 4.59 -18.17
C PRO A 349 6.18 3.75 -18.75
N VAL A 350 7.09 4.41 -19.46
CA VAL A 350 8.30 3.81 -20.05
C VAL A 350 9.21 3.29 -18.94
#